data_AF-A0A0B6YT64-F1
#
_entry.id   AF-A0A0B6YT64-F1
#
_cell.length_a   1.000
_cell.length_b   1.000
_cell.length_c   1.000
_cell.angle_alpha   90.00
_cell.angle_beta   90.00
_cell.angle_gamma   90.00
#
_symmetry.space_group_name_H-M   'P 1'
#
loop_
_entity.id
_entity.type
_entity.pdbx_description
1 polymer ?
#
loop_
_entity_poly.entity_id
_entity_poly.type
_entity_poly.pdbx_seq_one_letter_code
_entity_poly.pdbx_strand_id
1 'polypeptide(L)'
;DYVPSSTQLIFGPGQSTQMCHVVLLDDEFEPRLEGNETFVIFLSSAVGSILDQPYIAVVMITDDHLDIPQMTFSQDSYTVDEKDRTVNITI
;
A
#
# COMPACT_ATOMS: atom_id res chain seq x y z
N ASP A 1 -3.72 8.24 2.43
CA ASP A 1 -3.40 7.19 1.42
C ASP A 1 -2.43 7.70 0.35
N TYR A 2 -2.55 8.92 -0.20
CA TYR A 2 -1.51 9.50 -1.07
C TYR A 2 -1.43 11.03 -1.06
N VAL A 3 -0.31 11.58 -1.54
CA VAL A 3 -0.13 13.02 -1.77
C VAL A 3 -0.41 13.36 -3.24
N PRO A 4 -1.43 14.19 -3.54
CA PRO A 4 -1.71 14.63 -4.90
C PRO A 4 -0.51 15.38 -5.51
N SER A 5 -0.16 15.03 -6.75
CA SER A 5 0.97 15.60 -7.45
C SER A 5 0.65 15.84 -8.92
N SER A 6 1.27 16.87 -9.49
CA SER A 6 1.26 17.16 -10.93
C SER A 6 2.67 17.56 -11.36
N THR A 7 3.20 16.88 -12.38
CA THR A 7 4.58 17.06 -12.84
C THR A 7 4.63 17.10 -14.36
N GLN A 8 5.42 18.01 -14.91
CA GLN A 8 5.71 18.04 -16.35
C GLN A 8 6.75 16.97 -16.70
N LEU A 9 6.43 16.10 -17.64
CA LEU A 9 7.37 15.12 -18.19
C LEU A 9 7.98 15.65 -19.49
N ILE A 10 9.31 15.65 -19.57
CA ILE A 10 10.07 16.08 -20.76
C ILE A 10 10.75 14.85 -21.34
N PHE A 11 10.49 14.56 -22.61
CA PHE A 11 11.12 13.47 -23.34
C PHE A 11 12.22 14.04 -24.24
N GLY A 12 13.47 13.69 -23.97
CA GLY A 12 14.60 14.04 -24.82
C GLY A 12 14.64 13.22 -26.12
N PRO A 13 15.54 13.57 -27.06
CA PRO A 13 15.70 12.82 -28.30
C PRO A 13 15.95 11.33 -28.05
N GLY A 14 15.11 10.48 -28.65
CA GLY A 14 15.20 9.02 -28.51
C GLY A 14 14.68 8.45 -27.18
N GLN A 15 14.16 9.28 -26.27
CA GLN A 15 13.54 8.80 -25.03
C GLN A 15 12.06 8.50 -25.25
N SER A 16 11.64 7.30 -24.88
CA SER A 16 10.23 6.85 -24.92
C SER A 16 9.66 6.55 -23.53
N THR A 17 10.48 6.67 -22.48
CA THR A 17 10.12 6.31 -21.10
C THR A 17 10.52 7.42 -20.14
N GLN A 18 9.63 7.77 -19.23
CA GLN A 18 9.87 8.70 -18.12
C GLN A 18 9.20 8.14 -16.86
N MET A 19 9.75 8.48 -15.70
CA MET A 19 9.16 8.11 -14.40
C MET A 19 8.42 9.31 -13.80
N CYS A 20 7.28 9.03 -13.18
CA CYS A 20 6.60 9.96 -12.28
C CYS A 20 6.56 9.33 -10.88
N HIS A 21 6.64 10.17 -9.86
CA HIS A 21 6.63 9.73 -8.47
C HIS A 21 5.36 10.22 -7.79
N VAL A 22 4.67 9.29 -7.12
CA VAL A 22 3.53 9.56 -6.24
C VAL A 22 3.93 9.08 -4.85
N VAL A 23 3.72 9.93 -3.84
CA VAL A 23 3.99 9.58 -2.45
C VAL A 23 2.73 8.93 -1.87
N LEU A 24 2.86 7.71 -1.36
CA LEU A 24 1.82 7.04 -0.59
C LEU A 24 1.97 7.42 0.88
N LEU A 25 0.85 7.53 1.58
CA LEU A 25 0.78 7.84 3.00
C LEU A 25 0.22 6.63 3.74
N ASP A 26 1.00 6.13 4.68
CA ASP A 26 0.68 5.00 5.56
C ASP A 26 0.33 5.52 6.96
N ASP A 27 -0.50 4.79 7.70
CA ASP A 27 -0.98 5.16 9.03
C ASP A 27 -0.18 4.49 10.18
N GLU A 28 1.14 4.34 9.96
CA GLU A 28 2.12 3.65 10.82
C GLU A 28 2.01 3.90 12.35
N PHE A 29 1.55 5.08 12.76
CA PHE A 29 1.45 5.44 14.19
C PHE A 29 0.09 5.13 14.84
N GLU A 30 -0.96 4.95 14.05
CA GLU A 30 -2.29 4.57 14.52
C GLU A 30 -2.97 3.70 13.44
N PRO A 31 -2.52 2.45 13.27
CA PRO A 31 -2.93 1.60 12.15
C PRO A 31 -4.42 1.28 12.24
N ARG A 32 -5.12 1.43 11.11
CA ARG A 32 -6.54 1.17 10.93
C ARG A 32 -6.74 0.38 9.66
N LEU A 33 -7.63 -0.61 9.73
CA LEU A 33 -8.08 -1.30 8.52
C LEU A 33 -9.00 -0.36 7.72
N GLU A 34 -8.46 0.24 6.67
CA GLU A 34 -9.14 1.14 5.74
C GLU A 34 -9.71 0.36 4.53
N GLY A 35 -9.08 -0.78 4.19
CA GLY A 35 -9.44 -1.61 3.04
C GLY A 35 -8.87 -1.09 1.71
N ASN A 36 -9.30 -1.68 0.59
CA ASN A 36 -8.76 -1.31 -0.72
C ASN A 36 -9.28 0.05 -1.19
N GLU A 37 -8.36 0.93 -1.57
CA GLU A 37 -8.67 2.27 -2.05
C GLU A 37 -8.11 2.49 -3.46
N THR A 38 -8.71 3.41 -4.23
CA THR A 38 -8.29 3.64 -5.62
C THR A 38 -8.11 5.12 -5.92
N PHE A 39 -7.08 5.43 -6.69
CA PHE A 39 -6.88 6.74 -7.29
C PHE A 39 -6.51 6.63 -8.76
N VAL A 40 -6.61 7.75 -9.48
CA VAL A 40 -6.40 7.81 -10.92
C VAL A 40 -5.26 8.76 -11.25
N ILE A 41 -4.34 8.28 -12.09
CA ILE A 41 -3.32 9.09 -12.74
C ILE A 41 -3.76 9.28 -14.19
N PHE A 42 -3.71 10.51 -14.69
CA PHE A 42 -4.01 10.81 -16.09
C PHE A 42 -2.91 11.67 -16.71
N LEU A 43 -2.53 11.34 -17.94
CA LEU A 43 -1.71 12.21 -18.79
C LEU A 43 -2.61 13.24 -19.46
N SER A 44 -2.14 14.47 -19.55
CA SER A 44 -2.86 15.56 -20.21
C SER A 44 -1.90 16.51 -20.92
N SER A 45 -2.46 17.34 -21.81
CA SER A 45 -1.75 18.48 -22.42
C SER A 45 -0.43 18.11 -23.12
N ALA A 46 -0.43 17.07 -23.97
CA ALA A 46 0.74 16.76 -24.80
C ALA A 46 1.08 17.90 -25.76
N VAL A 47 2.37 18.19 -25.89
CA VAL A 47 2.90 19.24 -26.78
C VAL A 47 3.88 18.59 -27.75
N GLY A 48 3.67 18.79 -29.05
CA GLY A 48 4.53 18.21 -30.09
C GLY A 48 4.34 16.70 -30.29
N SER A 49 3.32 16.12 -29.67
CA SER A 49 2.95 14.71 -29.78
C SER A 49 1.44 14.53 -29.59
N ILE A 50 0.97 13.30 -29.74
CA ILE A 50 -0.42 12.90 -29.47
C ILE A 50 -0.39 12.00 -28.24
N LEU A 51 -1.33 12.20 -27.31
CA LEU A 51 -1.59 11.22 -26.25
C LEU A 51 -2.31 10.02 -26.86
N ASP A 52 -1.64 8.88 -26.86
CA ASP A 52 -2.24 7.61 -27.25
C ASP A 52 -2.81 6.88 -26.02
N GLN A 53 -3.67 5.88 -26.25
CA GLN A 53 -4.22 5.06 -25.18
C GLN A 53 -3.24 3.97 -24.74
N PRO A 54 -3.16 3.64 -23.44
CA PRO A 54 -3.88 4.27 -22.33
C PRO A 54 -3.17 5.53 -21.80
N TYR A 55 -3.91 6.62 -21.64
CA TYR A 55 -3.43 7.84 -20.95
C TYR A 55 -3.98 7.97 -19.52
N ILE A 56 -4.74 6.97 -19.07
CA ILE A 56 -5.28 6.87 -17.72
C ILE A 56 -4.74 5.57 -17.10
N ALA A 57 -4.22 5.67 -15.89
CA ALA A 57 -3.85 4.55 -15.06
C ALA A 57 -4.67 4.59 -13.76
N VAL A 58 -5.31 3.48 -13.42
CA VAL A 58 -5.98 3.31 -12.13
C VAL A 58 -5.02 2.60 -11.21
N VAL A 59 -4.77 3.18 -10.05
CA VAL A 59 -3.92 2.61 -9.02
C VAL A 59 -4.80 2.20 -7.85
N MET A 60 -4.60 0.97 -7.37
CA MET A 60 -5.24 0.46 -6.16
C MET A 60 -4.19 0.39 -5.05
N ILE A 61 -4.48 1.04 -3.94
CA ILE A 61 -3.73 0.89 -2.69
C ILE A 61 -4.37 -0.29 -1.96
N THR A 62 -3.57 -1.30 -1.66
CA THR A 62 -3.99 -2.44 -0.84
C THR A 62 -3.51 -2.20 0.57
N ASP A 63 -4.45 -2.28 1.49
CA ASP A 63 -4.20 -2.19 2.91
C ASP A 63 -3.60 -3.50 3.46
N ASP A 64 -2.74 -3.42 4.48
CA ASP A 64 -2.13 -4.61 5.08
C ASP A 64 -3.06 -5.22 6.14
N HIS A 65 -3.07 -6.54 6.24
CA HIS A 65 -3.80 -7.24 7.30
C HIS A 65 -3.13 -7.10 8.68
N LEU A 66 -1.92 -6.52 8.71
CA LEU A 66 -1.16 -6.24 9.93
C LEU A 66 -1.74 -5.08 10.76
N ASP A 67 -2.59 -4.24 10.17
CA ASP A 67 -3.22 -3.11 10.85
C ASP A 67 -4.41 -3.52 11.74
N ILE A 68 -4.77 -4.80 11.68
CA ILE A 68 -5.73 -5.42 12.61
C ILE A 68 -4.95 -6.00 13.79
N PRO A 69 -5.19 -5.58 15.04
CA PRO A 69 -4.58 -6.20 16.20
C PRO A 69 -4.98 -7.68 16.27
N GLN A 70 -3.98 -8.56 16.16
CA GLN A 70 -4.19 -10.00 16.24
C GLN A 70 -4.06 -10.47 17.69
N MET A 71 -5.00 -11.31 18.12
CA MET A 71 -4.97 -11.98 19.41
C MET A 71 -4.83 -13.48 19.16
N THR A 72 -3.60 -13.98 19.12
CA THR A 72 -3.29 -15.39 18.84
C THR A 72 -2.49 -15.97 19.99
N PHE A 73 -2.74 -17.22 20.36
CA PHE A 73 -1.84 -17.89 21.30
C PHE A 73 -0.47 -18.15 20.66
N SER A 74 0.58 -18.13 21.47
CA SER A 74 1.95 -18.43 20.98
C SER A 74 2.13 -19.85 20.41
N GLN A 75 1.21 -20.78 20.74
CA GLN A 75 1.21 -22.17 20.30
C GLN A 75 -0.23 -22.69 20.15
N ASP A 76 -0.43 -23.68 19.27
CA ASP A 76 -1.73 -24.34 19.04
C ASP A 76 -2.15 -25.28 20.17
N SER A 77 -1.20 -25.77 20.96
CA SER A 77 -1.47 -26.62 22.13
C SER A 77 -0.37 -26.50 23.17
N TYR A 78 -0.73 -26.67 24.44
CA TYR A 78 0.19 -26.65 25.57
C TYR A 78 0.07 -27.94 26.35
N THR A 79 1.19 -28.59 26.65
CA THR A 79 1.24 -29.76 27.52
C THR A 79 1.94 -29.38 28.81
N VAL A 80 1.29 -29.60 29.95
CA VAL A 80 1.79 -29.25 31.28
C VAL A 80 1.56 -30.41 32.26
N ASP A 81 2.34 -30.48 33.34
CA ASP A 81 2.14 -31.46 34.39
C ASP A 81 1.05 -30.96 35.35
N GLU A 82 0.13 -31.85 35.74
CA GLU A 82 -0.94 -31.53 36.69
C GLU A 82 -0.39 -31.00 38.03
N LYS A 83 0.82 -31.41 38.41
CA LYS A 83 1.49 -30.96 39.65
C LYS A 83 1.87 -29.48 39.64
N ASP A 84 1.95 -28.86 38.46
CA ASP A 84 2.34 -27.46 38.32
C ASP A 84 1.26 -26.50 38.84
N ARG A 85 0.01 -26.96 38.99
CA ARG A 85 -1.18 -26.27 39.54
C ARG A 85 -1.62 -24.99 38.81
N THR A 86 -0.74 -24.36 38.04
CA THR A 86 -0.96 -23.14 37.26
C THR A 86 -0.16 -23.22 35.97
N VAL A 87 -0.72 -22.69 34.89
CA VAL A 87 -0.04 -22.53 33.59
C VAL A 87 -0.13 -21.07 33.15
N ASN A 88 0.99 -20.50 32.72
CA ASN A 88 1.03 -19.17 32.09
C ASN A 88 1.03 -19.36 30.57
N ILE A 89 0.04 -18.80 29.90
CA ILE A 89 -0.10 -18.86 28.45
C ILE A 89 0.19 -17.48 27.88
N THR A 90 1.06 -17.43 26.88
CA THR A 90 1.37 -16.21 26.13
C THR A 90 0.42 -16.07 24.95
N ILE A 91 -0.13 -14.86 24.83
CA ILE A 91 -0.87 -14.34 23.67
C ILE A 91 0.12 -13.44 22.93
#